data_AF-A0A076FA04-F1
#
_entry.id   AF-A0A076FA04-F1
#
_cell.length_a   1.000
_cell.length_b   1.000
_cell.length_c   1.000
_cell.angle_alpha   90.00
_cell.angle_beta   90.00
_cell.angle_gamma   90.00
#
_symmetry.space_group_name_H-M   'P 1'
#
loop_
_entity.id
_entity.type
_entity.pdbx_description
1 polymer ?
#
loop_
_entity_poly.entity_id
_entity_poly.type
_entity_poly.pdbx_seq_one_letter_code
_entity_poly.pdbx_strand_id
1 'polypeptide(L)'
;MSRLLALVVFLVSFANGAAPNFEHKKTFELKKDEKAFVIFTHRREDIKEIFEFSWTLYDNTNMVVHTKFRKYPRQIMLSLRRGLELYKQEILPFTKHEPTDSVTLYLEFKEYKKGLAIFNVFIDDNNRRDYVEFEPNKEGQDGQN
;
A
#
# COMPACT_ATOMS: atom_id res chain seq x y z
N MET A 1 1.18 -39.98 27.13
CA MET A 1 -0.03 -39.12 27.01
C MET A 1 0.25 -37.64 27.31
N SER A 2 0.97 -37.25 28.37
CA SER A 2 1.13 -35.80 28.70
C SER A 2 1.99 -34.97 27.74
N ARG A 3 2.99 -35.57 27.08
CA ARG A 3 3.87 -34.86 26.12
C ARG A 3 3.14 -34.44 24.83
N LEU A 4 2.14 -35.21 24.42
CA LEU A 4 1.34 -34.94 23.21
C LEU A 4 0.34 -33.81 23.48
N LEU A 5 -0.23 -33.76 24.68
CA LEU A 5 -1.10 -32.68 25.13
C LEU A 5 -0.35 -31.33 25.20
N ALA A 6 0.89 -31.34 25.71
CA ALA A 6 1.72 -30.14 25.79
C ALA A 6 2.07 -29.58 24.39
N LEU A 7 2.32 -30.45 23.41
CA LEU A 7 2.56 -30.04 22.03
C LEU A 7 1.33 -29.37 21.39
N VAL A 8 0.13 -29.91 21.65
CA VAL A 8 -1.13 -29.35 21.14
C VAL A 8 -1.40 -27.98 21.77
N VAL A 9 -1.19 -27.81 23.07
CA VAL A 9 -1.34 -26.51 23.75
C VAL A 9 -0.32 -25.48 23.21
N PHE A 10 0.91 -25.91 22.93
CA PHE A 10 1.93 -25.03 22.35
C PHE A 10 1.56 -24.58 20.93
N LEU A 11 1.02 -25.47 20.09
CA LEU A 11 0.61 -25.15 18.72
C LEU A 11 -0.59 -24.20 18.65
N VAL A 12 -1.58 -24.33 19.55
CA VAL A 12 -2.74 -23.43 19.61
C VAL A 12 -2.33 -22.00 20.02
N SER A 13 -1.22 -21.86 20.75
CA SER A 13 -0.72 -20.55 21.21
C SER A 13 -0.24 -19.65 20.07
N PHE A 14 0.12 -20.21 18.91
CA PHE A 14 0.54 -19.44 17.73
C PHE A 14 -0.60 -19.10 16.77
N ALA A 15 -1.83 -19.56 17.02
CA ALA A 15 -2.96 -19.36 16.11
C ALA A 15 -3.57 -17.94 16.17
N ASN A 16 -3.13 -17.09 17.10
CA ASN A 16 -3.66 -15.73 17.30
C ASN A 16 -2.82 -14.63 16.64
N GLY A 17 -2.15 -14.93 15.53
CA GLY A 17 -1.59 -13.90 14.66
C GLY A 17 -2.72 -13.23 13.87
N ALA A 18 -3.30 -12.15 14.41
CA ALA A 18 -4.23 -11.33 13.64
C ALA A 18 -3.49 -10.75 12.42
N ALA A 19 -4.04 -10.98 11.22
CA ALA A 19 -3.49 -10.35 10.01
C ALA A 19 -3.55 -8.82 10.16
N PRO A 20 -2.54 -8.08 9.65
CA PRO A 20 -2.58 -6.62 9.67
C PRO A 20 -3.84 -6.13 8.96
N ASN A 21 -4.65 -5.36 9.68
CA ASN A 21 -5.90 -4.80 9.16
C ASN A 21 -5.59 -3.45 8.53
N PHE A 22 -5.34 -3.44 7.21
CA PHE A 22 -5.13 -2.20 6.48
C PHE A 22 -6.46 -1.45 6.36
N GLU A 23 -6.52 -0.22 6.86
CA GLU A 23 -7.75 0.57 6.94
C GLU A 23 -8.29 0.99 5.57
N HIS A 24 -7.38 1.23 4.62
CA HIS A 24 -7.73 1.56 3.24
C HIS A 24 -6.92 0.74 2.25
N LYS A 25 -7.62 0.11 1.30
CA LYS A 25 -7.03 -0.64 0.19
C LYS A 25 -7.69 -0.24 -1.13
N LYS A 26 -6.89 0.10 -2.14
CA LYS A 26 -7.36 0.37 -3.51
C LYS A 26 -6.50 -0.35 -4.52
N THR A 27 -7.14 -0.94 -5.53
CA THR A 27 -6.47 -1.47 -6.72
C THR A 27 -6.54 -0.45 -7.85
N PHE A 28 -5.41 -0.22 -8.51
CA PHE A 28 -5.29 0.62 -9.70
C PHE A 28 -4.89 -0.22 -10.90
N GLU A 29 -5.62 -0.05 -12.01
CA GLU A 29 -5.22 -0.54 -13.32
C GLU A 29 -4.82 0.64 -14.20
N LEU A 30 -3.52 0.72 -14.51
CA LEU A 30 -2.93 1.87 -15.20
C LEU A 30 -2.33 1.47 -16.53
N LYS A 31 -2.64 2.22 -17.57
CA LYS A 31 -1.89 2.22 -18.83
C LYS A 31 -0.53 2.89 -18.63
N LYS A 32 0.38 2.66 -19.58
CA LYS A 32 1.67 3.33 -19.61
C LYS A 32 1.49 4.84 -19.52
N ASP A 33 2.24 5.47 -18.62
CA ASP A 33 2.25 6.92 -18.35
C ASP A 33 0.93 7.47 -17.79
N GLU A 34 -0.08 6.63 -17.51
CA GLU A 34 -1.30 7.01 -16.80
C GLU A 34 -0.96 7.30 -15.34
N LYS A 35 -1.46 8.43 -14.83
CA LYS A 35 -1.20 8.87 -13.47
C LYS A 35 -2.30 8.43 -12.53
N ALA A 36 -1.89 8.03 -11.33
CA ALA A 36 -2.75 7.84 -10.19
C ALA A 36 -2.29 8.70 -9.02
N PHE A 37 -3.23 9.00 -8.14
CA PHE A 37 -3.06 9.89 -7.00
C PHE A 37 -3.70 9.25 -5.78
N VAL A 38 -3.00 9.37 -4.67
CA VAL A 38 -3.51 9.10 -3.33
C VAL A 38 -3.45 10.40 -2.57
N ILE A 39 -4.61 10.85 -2.15
CA ILE A 39 -4.84 12.16 -1.56
C ILE A 39 -5.11 11.95 -0.08
N PHE A 40 -4.31 12.62 0.75
CA PHE A 40 -4.42 12.59 2.20
C PHE A 40 -4.90 13.95 2.68
N THR A 41 -5.99 13.96 3.45
CA THR A 41 -6.49 15.16 4.12
C THR A 41 -6.37 14.96 5.63
N HIS A 42 -5.46 15.70 6.27
CA HIS A 42 -5.19 15.59 7.70
C HIS A 42 -6.35 16.15 8.53
N ARG A 43 -7.00 15.32 9.36
CA ARG A 43 -8.23 15.68 10.09
C ARG A 43 -8.13 16.92 10.98
N ARG A 44 -6.93 17.22 11.51
CA ARG A 44 -6.73 18.31 12.47
C ARG A 44 -6.34 19.64 11.82
N GLU A 45 -5.69 19.58 10.68
CA GLU A 45 -4.99 20.74 10.10
C GLU A 45 -5.54 21.13 8.72
N ASP A 46 -6.44 20.33 8.14
CA ASP A 46 -6.98 20.49 6.77
C ASP A 46 -5.89 20.65 5.70
N ILE A 47 -4.71 20.12 5.99
CA ILE A 47 -3.58 20.09 5.06
C ILE A 47 -3.78 18.90 4.13
N LYS A 48 -3.72 19.19 2.83
CA LYS A 48 -3.84 18.22 1.76
C LYS A 48 -2.47 17.81 1.22
N GLU A 49 -2.17 16.52 1.28
CA GLU A 49 -0.97 15.94 0.69
C GLU A 49 -1.32 14.98 -0.42
N ILE A 50 -0.48 14.95 -1.46
CA ILE A 50 -0.74 14.16 -2.66
C ILE A 50 0.47 13.30 -2.95
N PHE A 51 0.26 11.99 -2.96
CA PHE A 51 1.18 11.01 -3.50
C PHE A 51 0.75 10.68 -4.93
N GLU A 52 1.54 11.11 -5.91
CA GLU A 52 1.34 10.83 -7.33
C GLU A 52 2.24 9.67 -7.76
N PHE A 53 1.73 8.77 -8.61
CA PHE A 53 2.55 7.74 -9.24
C PHE A 53 2.09 7.37 -10.66
N SER A 54 3.04 6.90 -11.47
CA SER A 54 2.81 6.36 -12.83
C SER A 54 3.92 5.38 -13.20
N TRP A 55 3.81 4.68 -14.33
CA TRP A 55 4.84 3.74 -14.81
C TRP A 55 5.18 3.95 -16.29
N THR A 56 6.44 3.67 -16.66
CA THR A 56 6.95 3.91 -18.03
C THR A 56 7.48 2.68 -18.77
N LEU A 57 8.18 1.78 -18.08
CA LEU A 57 8.88 0.64 -18.70
C LEU A 57 8.59 -0.64 -17.94
N TYR A 58 8.45 -1.75 -18.68
CA TYR A 58 8.24 -3.08 -18.14
C TYR A 58 9.04 -4.11 -18.94
N ASP A 59 9.77 -5.01 -18.27
CA ASP A 59 10.68 -5.99 -18.88
C ASP A 59 10.35 -7.46 -18.51
N ASN A 60 9.05 -7.76 -18.40
CA ASN A 60 8.46 -9.03 -17.94
C ASN A 60 8.39 -9.24 -16.43
N THR A 61 9.29 -8.66 -15.64
CA THR A 61 9.20 -8.79 -14.18
C THR A 61 9.44 -7.51 -13.44
N ASN A 62 10.18 -6.58 -14.04
CA ASN A 62 10.52 -5.31 -13.42
C ASN A 62 9.72 -4.19 -14.07
N MET A 63 9.38 -3.18 -13.27
CA MET A 63 8.66 -2.00 -13.71
C MET A 63 9.31 -0.75 -13.16
N VAL A 64 9.57 0.20 -14.06
CA VAL A 64 9.99 1.54 -13.69
C VAL A 64 8.76 2.35 -13.32
N VAL A 65 8.71 2.77 -12.05
CA VAL A 65 7.64 3.58 -11.48
C VAL A 65 8.20 4.95 -11.15
N HIS A 66 7.46 6.00 -11.52
CA HIS A 66 7.73 7.36 -11.12
C HIS A 66 6.77 7.72 -10.00
N THR A 67 7.29 8.29 -8.93
CA THR A 67 6.48 8.78 -7.82
C THR A 67 6.80 10.24 -7.55
N LYS A 68 5.86 10.97 -6.96
CA LYS A 68 6.06 12.34 -6.52
C LYS A 68 5.27 12.59 -5.25
N PHE A 69 5.96 13.08 -4.23
CA PHE A 69 5.38 13.44 -2.95
C PHE A 69 6.06 14.70 -2.41
N ARG A 70 5.30 15.66 -1.89
CA ARG A 70 5.82 16.95 -1.36
C ARG A 70 6.83 17.66 -2.28
N LYS A 71 6.58 17.65 -3.59
CA LYS A 71 7.45 18.21 -4.65
C LYS A 71 8.76 17.45 -4.90
N TYR A 72 8.97 16.28 -4.29
CA TYR A 72 10.13 15.42 -4.54
C TYR A 72 9.76 14.29 -5.53
N PRO A 73 10.16 14.39 -6.81
CA PRO A 73 10.02 13.28 -7.74
C PRO A 73 11.04 12.18 -7.45
N ARG A 74 10.65 10.93 -7.65
CA ARG A 74 11.51 9.74 -7.54
C ARG A 74 11.24 8.80 -8.69
N GLN A 75 12.28 8.09 -9.12
CA GLN A 75 12.16 6.94 -10.00
C GLN A 75 12.58 5.70 -9.21
N ILE A 76 11.73 4.69 -9.18
CA ILE A 76 11.97 3.44 -8.47
C ILE A 76 11.77 2.26 -9.41
N MET A 77 12.43 1.14 -9.11
CA MET A 77 12.22 -0.13 -9.80
C MET A 77 11.48 -1.07 -8.87
N LEU A 78 10.28 -1.50 -9.28
CA LEU A 78 9.56 -2.58 -8.62
C LEU A 78 9.74 -3.87 -9.41
N SER A 79 9.71 -5.02 -8.73
CA SER A 79 9.84 -6.32 -9.36
C SER A 79 8.89 -7.34 -8.78
N LEU A 80 8.28 -8.16 -9.63
CA LEU A 80 7.52 -9.34 -9.22
C LEU A 80 8.43 -10.45 -8.64
N ARG A 81 9.75 -10.24 -8.63
CA ARG A 81 10.73 -11.16 -8.05
C ARG A 81 11.02 -10.78 -6.60
N ARG A 82 10.77 -11.72 -5.69
CA ARG A 82 11.30 -11.78 -4.31
C ARG A 82 11.39 -10.44 -3.57
N GLY A 83 10.28 -9.97 -3.03
CA GLY A 83 10.25 -8.92 -1.99
C GLY A 83 10.57 -7.50 -2.49
N LEU A 84 10.58 -7.30 -3.81
CA LEU A 84 10.82 -6.01 -4.46
C LEU A 84 9.56 -5.47 -5.15
N GLU A 85 8.41 -6.10 -4.90
CA GLU A 85 7.12 -5.69 -5.40
C GLU A 85 6.58 -4.45 -4.65
N LEU A 86 7.09 -4.18 -3.45
CA LEU A 86 6.53 -3.18 -2.54
C LEU A 86 7.42 -1.96 -2.38
N TYR A 87 6.84 -0.77 -2.51
CA TYR A 87 7.44 0.50 -2.13
C TYR A 87 6.73 1.10 -0.91
N LYS A 88 7.50 1.57 0.07
CA LYS A 88 7.02 2.25 1.27
C LYS A 88 7.24 3.76 1.15
N GLN A 89 6.19 4.54 1.38
CA GLN A 89 6.26 5.99 1.55
C GLN A 89 5.67 6.40 2.89
N GLU A 90 6.46 7.04 3.72
CA GLU A 90 5.96 7.69 4.95
C GLU A 90 5.27 9.00 4.55
N ILE A 91 4.01 9.14 4.93
CA ILE A 91 3.19 10.34 4.69
C ILE A 91 3.34 11.27 5.89
N LEU A 92 3.04 10.75 7.07
CA LEU A 92 3.33 11.38 8.36
C LEU A 92 4.39 10.55 9.10
N PRO A 93 5.59 11.10 9.33
CA PRO A 93 6.62 10.41 10.11
C PRO A 93 6.25 10.40 11.60
N PHE A 94 6.87 9.50 12.36
CA PHE A 94 6.71 9.45 13.82
C PHE A 94 7.00 10.81 14.46
N THR A 95 6.04 11.32 15.21
CA THR A 95 6.30 12.35 16.23
C THR A 95 6.92 11.67 17.45
N LYS A 96 7.66 12.44 18.27
CA LYS A 96 8.42 11.94 19.44
C LYS A 96 7.64 11.09 20.44
N HIS A 97 6.30 11.01 20.35
CA HIS A 97 5.47 10.49 21.42
C HIS A 97 4.93 9.07 21.25
N GLU A 98 4.69 8.50 20.06
CA GLU A 98 4.32 7.08 19.94
C GLU A 98 4.66 6.43 18.57
N PRO A 99 5.07 5.14 18.51
CA PRO A 99 5.22 4.37 17.27
C PRO A 99 3.90 4.07 16.52
N THR A 100 2.77 4.53 17.03
CA THR A 100 1.42 4.37 16.45
C THR A 100 1.01 5.60 15.63
N ASP A 101 1.86 6.64 15.60
CA ASP A 101 1.52 7.95 15.06
C ASP A 101 1.80 8.12 13.56
N SER A 102 2.43 7.14 12.91
CA SER A 102 2.78 7.25 11.50
C SER A 102 1.62 6.89 10.58
N VAL A 103 1.47 7.64 9.50
CA VAL A 103 0.66 7.24 8.34
C VAL A 103 1.62 6.79 7.24
N THR A 104 1.49 5.53 6.81
CA THR A 104 2.34 4.93 5.79
C THR A 104 1.52 4.47 4.60
N LEU A 105 1.98 4.83 3.40
CA LEU A 105 1.50 4.29 2.14
C LEU A 105 2.43 3.16 1.67
N TYR A 106 1.83 2.05 1.28
CA TYR A 106 2.50 0.96 0.58
C TYR A 106 1.95 0.85 -0.84
N LEU A 107 2.83 0.93 -1.83
CA LEU A 107 2.51 0.74 -3.24
C LEU A 107 3.09 -0.60 -3.70
N GLU A 108 2.22 -1.55 -4.00
CA GLU A 108 2.59 -2.90 -4.45
C GLU A 108 2.38 -3.02 -5.97
N PHE A 109 3.41 -3.41 -6.69
CA PHE A 109 3.28 -3.91 -8.05
C PHE A 109 2.81 -5.37 -8.01
N LYS A 110 1.52 -5.59 -8.29
CA LYS A 110 0.89 -6.90 -8.17
C LYS A 110 1.12 -7.77 -9.41
N GLU A 111 0.80 -7.24 -10.58
CA GLU A 111 0.93 -7.96 -11.85
C GLU A 111 0.85 -7.01 -13.05
N TYR A 112 1.27 -7.50 -14.21
CA TYR A 112 1.11 -6.82 -15.49
C TYR A 112 0.38 -7.71 -16.48
N LYS A 113 -0.70 -7.20 -17.09
CA LYS A 113 -1.54 -7.97 -18.00
C LYS A 113 -2.05 -7.09 -19.14
N LYS A 114 -1.84 -7.52 -20.38
CA LYS A 114 -2.39 -6.89 -21.59
C LYS A 114 -2.14 -5.37 -21.71
N GLY A 115 -0.95 -4.90 -21.32
CA GLY A 115 -0.63 -3.46 -21.40
C GLY A 115 -1.04 -2.64 -20.18
N LEU A 116 -1.61 -3.27 -19.15
CA LEU A 116 -2.01 -2.64 -17.90
C LEU A 116 -1.13 -3.14 -16.76
N ALA A 117 -0.61 -2.20 -15.98
CA ALA A 117 0.01 -2.45 -14.69
C ALA A 117 -1.05 -2.42 -13.60
N ILE A 118 -1.06 -3.45 -12.77
CA ILE A 118 -1.96 -3.55 -11.62
C ILE A 118 -1.16 -3.25 -10.36
N PHE A 119 -1.58 -2.20 -9.66
CA PHE A 119 -1.01 -1.80 -8.39
C PHE A 119 -2.03 -1.92 -7.27
N ASN A 120 -1.62 -2.44 -6.12
CA ASN A 120 -2.38 -2.28 -4.89
C ASN A 120 -1.76 -1.14 -4.08
N VAL A 121 -2.62 -0.29 -3.52
CA VAL A 121 -2.24 0.72 -2.53
C VAL A 121 -2.86 0.33 -1.20
N PHE A 122 -2.03 0.25 -0.17
CA PHE A 122 -2.43 0.01 1.20
C PHE A 122 -2.03 1.19 2.06
N ILE A 123 -2.95 1.65 2.91
CA ILE A 123 -2.67 2.68 3.90
C ILE A 123 -2.71 2.04 5.29
N ASP A 124 -1.61 2.22 6.01
CA ASP A 124 -1.48 1.92 7.42
C ASP A 124 -1.60 3.23 8.20
N ASP A 125 -2.77 3.42 8.81
CA ASP A 125 -3.13 4.56 9.67
C ASP A 125 -3.83 4.04 10.93
N ASN A 126 -3.05 3.51 11.88
CA ASN A 126 -3.60 2.92 13.11
C ASN A 126 -4.47 3.89 13.94
N ASN A 127 -4.33 5.20 13.73
CA ASN A 127 -4.98 6.24 14.51
C ASN A 127 -6.06 7.02 13.73
N ARG A 128 -6.40 6.60 12.50
CA ARG A 128 -7.42 7.23 11.64
C ARG A 128 -7.24 8.75 11.53
N ARG A 129 -6.00 9.22 11.34
CA ARG A 129 -5.67 10.65 11.30
C ARG A 129 -6.05 11.30 10.00
N ASP A 130 -6.10 10.52 8.92
CA ASP A 130 -6.28 11.05 7.58
C ASP A 130 -7.60 10.58 6.96
N TYR A 131 -8.19 11.43 6.13
CA TYR A 131 -9.13 10.99 5.12
C TYR A 131 -8.33 10.69 3.85
N VAL A 132 -8.60 9.53 3.23
CA VAL A 132 -7.89 9.08 2.04
C VAL A 132 -8.84 9.03 0.85
N GLU A 133 -8.46 9.71 -0.22
CA GLU A 133 -9.14 9.66 -1.51
C GLU A 133 -8.19 9.09 -2.58
N PHE A 134 -8.76 8.42 -3.58
CA PHE A 134 -8.02 7.76 -4.65
C PHE A 134 -8.47 8.30 -6.00
N GLU A 135 -7.54 8.72 -6.84
CA GLU A 135 -7.81 9.15 -8.21
C GLU A 135 -6.91 8.39 -9.20
N PRO A 136 -7.43 7.88 -10.34
CA PRO A 136 -8.84 7.88 -10.70
C PRO A 136 -9.66 6.93 -9.81
N ASN A 137 -10.83 7.40 -9.35
CA ASN A 137 -11.79 6.52 -8.70
C ASN A 137 -12.61 5.80 -9.78
N LYS A 138 -12.05 4.74 -10.36
CA LYS A 138 -12.83 3.79 -11.15
C LYS A 138 -13.63 2.97 -10.13
N GLU A 139 -14.86 3.40 -9.83
CA GLU A 139 -15.85 2.56 -9.17
C GLU A 139 -16.44 1.62 -10.21
N GLY A 140 -16.17 0.32 -10.08
CA GLY A 140 -16.73 -0.70 -10.95
C GLY A 140 -15.86 -1.95 -11.02
N GLN A 141 -16.43 -3.06 -10.56
CA GLN A 141 -15.91 -4.44 -10.54
C GLN A 141 -15.05 -4.83 -9.33
N ASP A 142 -15.65 -4.80 -8.14
CA ASP A 142 -15.39 -5.84 -7.13
C ASP A 142 -16.65 -6.02 -6.26
N GLY A 143 -17.32 -7.18 -6.39
CA GLY A 143 -18.10 -7.77 -5.29
C GLY A 143 -19.60 -7.47 -5.15
N GLN A 144 -20.41 -7.72 -6.17
CA GLN A 144 -21.75 -8.29 -5.95
C GLN A 144 -21.87 -9.59 -6.74
N ASN A 145 -21.71 -10.71 -6.04
CA ASN A 145 -22.33 -12.01 -6.27
C ASN A 145 -22.21 -12.82 -4.99
#